data_AF-A0A7S7LW61-F1
#
_entry.id   AF-A0A7S7LW61-F1
#
_cell.length_a   1.000
_cell.length_b   1.000
_cell.length_c   1.000
_cell.angle_alpha   90.00
_cell.angle_beta   90.00
_cell.angle_gamma   90.00
#
_symmetry.space_group_name_H-M   'P 1'
#
loop_
_entity.id
_entity.type
_entity.pdbx_description
1 polymer ?
#
loop_
_entity_poly.entity_id
_entity_poly.type
_entity_poly.pdbx_seq_one_letter_code
_entity_poly.pdbx_strand_id
1 'polypeptide(L)'
;MKSYKKDFTKSIGAAMHLSRYQRLQVPNLKAFDEYLKQMSSFDTITLGLATEVSGLSKTAKAYSEIENPDFIFRGKNHIKYFNDLYPYTEGAYSLYFFDIDYDESQPQHFRMSTVEEVRASLILLVPALKDCAMLIRPSSSAGIYNSQTGEKRSDKPSWHIYLIVANATAQSIDDFSEYIKRRANRDDVNLAYIKESKSGAKLERYYVDLAVADASRLIVEASPTLEYPLSKKVIDSTIIEGEVLDLTAIPIGDEKDYRKSTQKYISGTIHTHSTKNTFIPKSYNGVILISEEDKGRVLSIYSYLNDTSRAETSVVKKYLSQTLIAAYLTFLGFTVDANFKFKMRDETTSSASISHTNLIKDFGGTFSGNIISFLMKLYSLSFIEAWSYFQNCFGKNLKLSVKTQVALPDAKAFEKSLSKNIK
;
A
#
# COMPACT_ATOMS: atom_id res chain seq x y z
N MET A 1 -23.44 -13.35 11.21
CA MET A 1 -22.43 -14.32 11.67
C MET A 1 -21.40 -14.59 10.58
N LYS A 2 -20.11 -14.42 10.90
CA LYS A 2 -18.97 -14.79 10.03
C LYS A 2 -18.50 -16.19 10.45
N SER A 3 -18.39 -17.12 9.51
CA SER A 3 -17.86 -18.45 9.78
C SER A 3 -16.92 -18.96 8.69
N TYR A 4 -16.07 -19.92 9.07
CA TYR A 4 -15.12 -20.57 8.17
C TYR A 4 -15.31 -22.08 8.21
N LYS A 5 -15.39 -22.67 7.02
CA LYS A 5 -15.37 -24.12 6.83
C LYS A 5 -13.94 -24.67 6.89
N LYS A 6 -13.81 -25.98 7.03
CA LYS A 6 -12.51 -26.68 7.15
C LYS A 6 -11.51 -26.42 6.02
N ASP A 7 -11.99 -25.99 4.85
CA ASP A 7 -11.22 -25.63 3.64
C ASP A 7 -10.88 -24.13 3.58
N PHE A 8 -11.02 -23.40 4.68
CA PHE A 8 -10.92 -21.94 4.78
C PHE A 8 -11.98 -21.16 3.98
N THR A 9 -12.99 -21.81 3.42
CA THR A 9 -14.10 -21.12 2.75
C THR A 9 -14.88 -20.29 3.77
N LYS A 10 -14.96 -18.98 3.51
CA LYS A 10 -15.70 -18.00 4.33
C LYS A 10 -17.18 -18.01 3.96
N SER A 11 -18.06 -18.09 4.95
CA SER A 11 -19.47 -17.75 4.80
C SER A 11 -19.83 -16.55 5.70
N ILE A 12 -20.69 -15.69 5.17
CA ILE A 12 -21.16 -14.49 5.88
C ILE A 12 -22.69 -14.53 5.88
N GLY A 13 -23.27 -14.85 7.03
CA GLY A 13 -24.69 -14.62 7.29
C GLY A 13 -24.88 -13.16 7.67
N ALA A 14 -25.15 -12.30 6.69
CA ALA A 14 -25.38 -10.86 6.88
C ALA A 14 -26.86 -10.46 6.89
N ALA A 15 -27.79 -11.43 6.81
CA ALA A 15 -29.21 -11.14 6.79
C ALA A 15 -29.72 -10.77 8.20
N MET A 16 -29.68 -9.48 8.50
CA MET A 16 -30.25 -8.93 9.73
C MET A 16 -31.77 -8.81 9.55
N HIS A 17 -32.50 -9.87 9.90
CA HIS A 17 -33.97 -9.88 9.86
C HIS A 17 -34.59 -9.12 11.03
N LEU A 18 -33.98 -9.26 12.20
CA LEU A 18 -34.34 -8.59 13.45
C LEU A 18 -33.09 -8.46 14.33
N SER A 19 -32.88 -7.28 14.92
CA SER A 19 -31.84 -7.03 15.90
C SER A 19 -32.33 -6.05 16.96
N ARG A 20 -31.66 -6.07 18.11
CA ARG A 20 -31.74 -5.01 19.11
C ARG A 20 -30.52 -4.13 18.94
N TYR A 21 -30.70 -2.81 19.01
CA TYR A 21 -29.59 -1.87 19.05
C TYR A 21 -29.57 -1.14 20.39
N GLN A 22 -28.38 -0.71 20.79
CA GLN A 22 -28.16 0.16 21.93
C GLN A 22 -26.97 1.07 21.62
N ARG A 23 -27.03 2.31 22.08
CA ARG A 23 -25.89 3.22 22.13
C ARG A 23 -25.04 2.88 23.33
N LEU A 24 -23.73 2.87 23.14
CA LEU A 24 -22.78 2.67 24.21
C LEU A 24 -21.84 3.85 24.26
N GLN A 25 -21.66 4.40 25.46
CA GLN A 25 -20.61 5.36 25.74
C GLN A 25 -19.42 4.59 26.32
N VAL A 26 -18.24 4.81 25.73
CA VAL A 26 -16.98 4.24 26.20
C VAL A 26 -16.04 5.38 26.54
N PRO A 27 -15.36 5.36 27.70
CA PRO A 27 -14.54 6.50 28.15
C PRO A 27 -13.24 6.67 27.38
N ASN A 28 -12.73 5.60 26.75
CA ASN A 28 -11.48 5.62 25.98
C ASN A 28 -11.38 4.36 25.10
N LEU A 29 -10.34 4.30 24.26
CA LEU A 29 -10.11 3.18 23.34
C LEU A 29 -9.78 1.86 24.07
N LYS A 30 -9.28 1.90 25.30
CA LYS A 30 -9.04 0.70 26.11
C LYS A 30 -10.34 0.03 26.53
N ALA A 31 -11.27 0.81 27.09
CA ALA A 31 -12.59 0.30 27.43
C ALA A 31 -13.36 -0.17 26.19
N PHE A 32 -13.17 0.53 25.05
CA PHE A 32 -13.72 0.08 23.77
C PHE A 32 -13.12 -1.25 23.30
N ASP A 33 -11.80 -1.44 23.40
CA ASP A 33 -11.15 -2.71 23.07
C ASP A 33 -11.66 -3.86 23.94
N GLU A 34 -11.81 -3.63 25.25
CA GLU A 34 -12.38 -4.59 26.19
C GLU A 34 -13.81 -4.98 25.83
N TYR A 35 -14.64 -4.02 25.40
CA TYR A 35 -15.98 -4.28 24.91
C TYR A 35 -15.96 -5.16 23.65
N LEU A 36 -15.14 -4.80 22.66
CA LEU A 36 -15.02 -5.55 21.40
C LEU A 36 -14.56 -7.01 21.63
N LYS A 37 -13.71 -7.26 22.63
CA LYS A 37 -13.27 -8.62 23.02
C LYS A 37 -14.39 -9.48 23.61
N GLN A 38 -15.46 -8.87 24.12
CA GLN A 38 -16.61 -9.56 24.74
C GLN A 38 -17.76 -9.81 23.75
N MET A 39 -17.67 -9.28 22.53
CA MET A 39 -18.72 -9.44 21.51
C MET A 39 -18.89 -10.91 21.10
N SER A 40 -20.15 -11.34 21.00
CA SER A 40 -20.51 -12.62 20.41
C SER A 40 -20.46 -12.57 18.88
N SER A 41 -20.46 -13.73 18.22
CA SER A 41 -20.47 -13.83 16.75
C SER A 41 -21.76 -13.29 16.08
N PHE A 42 -22.74 -12.88 16.89
CA PHE A 42 -23.99 -12.25 16.48
C PHE A 42 -23.98 -10.73 16.66
N ASP A 43 -23.02 -10.20 17.41
CA ASP A 43 -22.91 -8.77 17.67
C ASP A 43 -22.15 -8.06 16.55
N THR A 44 -22.58 -6.82 16.31
CA THR A 44 -21.95 -5.91 15.36
C THR A 44 -22.02 -4.50 15.91
N ILE A 45 -21.06 -3.65 15.55
CA ILE A 45 -21.10 -2.23 15.88
C ILE A 45 -21.35 -1.39 14.62
N THR A 46 -21.75 -0.14 14.83
CA THR A 46 -21.78 0.92 13.82
C THR A 46 -20.94 2.10 14.31
N LEU A 47 -20.43 2.92 13.40
CA LEU A 47 -19.67 4.13 13.74
C LEU A 47 -20.59 5.28 14.19
N GLY A 48 -21.81 5.30 13.66
CA GLY A 48 -22.84 6.26 14.02
C GLY A 48 -23.79 5.77 15.09
N LEU A 49 -24.69 6.67 15.47
CA LEU A 49 -25.68 6.54 16.51
C LEU A 49 -27.08 6.60 15.89
N ALA A 50 -27.98 5.71 16.34
CA ALA A 50 -29.43 5.88 16.14
C ALA A 50 -29.93 7.08 16.95
N THR A 51 -31.06 7.74 16.66
CA THR A 51 -31.60 8.86 17.50
C THR A 51 -32.03 8.44 18.90
N GLU A 52 -32.59 7.23 19.03
CA GLU A 52 -32.94 6.65 20.33
C GLU A 52 -31.74 5.94 20.97
N VAL A 53 -31.76 5.83 22.30
CA VAL A 53 -30.69 5.13 23.04
C VAL A 53 -30.70 3.63 22.78
N SER A 54 -31.86 3.03 22.60
CA SER A 54 -32.00 1.61 22.30
C SER A 54 -33.31 1.32 21.58
N GLY A 55 -33.38 0.22 20.84
CA GLY A 55 -34.62 -0.18 20.18
C GLY A 55 -34.46 -1.41 19.31
N LEU A 56 -35.41 -1.59 18.39
CA LEU A 56 -35.41 -2.66 17.41
C LEU A 56 -34.92 -2.15 16.05
N SER A 57 -34.16 -3.00 15.35
CA SER A 57 -33.82 -2.80 13.95
C SER A 57 -34.27 -4.01 13.13
N LYS A 58 -34.94 -3.77 12.00
CA LYS A 58 -35.39 -4.79 11.05
C LYS A 58 -34.90 -4.48 9.63
N THR A 59 -35.30 -5.29 8.67
CA THR A 59 -34.99 -5.05 7.25
C THR A 59 -35.64 -3.77 6.73
N ALA A 60 -35.00 -3.10 5.76
CA ALA A 60 -35.56 -1.94 5.08
C ALA A 60 -36.92 -2.25 4.42
N LYS A 61 -37.10 -3.48 3.91
CA LYS A 61 -38.36 -3.95 3.36
C LYS A 61 -39.48 -3.93 4.40
N ALA A 62 -39.25 -4.52 5.57
CA ALA A 62 -40.23 -4.52 6.65
C ALA A 62 -40.57 -3.10 7.13
N TYR A 63 -39.59 -2.19 7.13
CA TYR A 63 -39.81 -0.78 7.45
C TYR A 63 -40.76 -0.11 6.44
N SER A 64 -40.57 -0.36 5.13
CA SER A 64 -41.41 0.24 4.07
C SER A 64 -42.85 -0.29 4.00
N GLU A 65 -43.12 -1.45 4.59
CA GLU A 65 -44.43 -2.10 4.58
C GLU A 65 -45.35 -1.63 5.72
N ILE A 66 -44.82 -0.86 6.67
CA ILE A 66 -45.54 -0.40 7.86
C ILE A 66 -45.56 1.13 7.87
N GLU A 67 -46.75 1.70 8.05
CA GLU A 67 -46.91 3.14 8.27
C GLU A 67 -46.47 3.47 9.72
N ASN A 68 -45.49 4.37 9.89
CA ASN A 68 -44.91 4.77 11.18
C ASN A 68 -44.37 3.60 12.03
N PRO A 69 -43.35 2.88 11.56
CA PRO A 69 -42.76 1.75 12.28
C PRO A 69 -42.11 2.20 13.61
N ASP A 70 -42.28 1.38 14.66
CA ASP A 70 -41.66 1.52 15.98
C ASP A 70 -40.22 0.96 16.05
N PHE A 71 -39.63 0.71 14.89
CA PHE A 71 -38.29 0.17 14.72
C PHE A 71 -37.56 0.91 13.59
N ILE A 72 -36.23 0.87 13.60
CA ILE A 72 -35.42 1.43 12.51
C ILE A 72 -35.00 0.33 11.54
N PHE A 73 -34.41 0.71 10.42
CA PHE A 73 -33.53 -0.19 9.68
C PHE A 73 -32.13 0.43 9.61
N ARG A 74 -31.15 -0.40 9.29
CA ARG A 74 -29.79 0.07 9.05
C ARG A 74 -29.73 0.94 7.79
N GLY A 75 -29.54 2.24 7.99
CA GLY A 75 -29.30 3.19 6.91
C GLY A 75 -29.01 4.59 7.42
N LYS A 76 -28.46 5.42 6.54
CA LYS A 76 -28.04 6.82 6.83
C LYS A 76 -29.14 7.71 7.41
N ASN A 77 -30.41 7.37 7.15
CA ASN A 77 -31.55 8.14 7.70
C ASN A 77 -31.73 7.95 9.21
N HIS A 78 -31.33 6.78 9.72
CA HIS A 78 -31.53 6.41 11.11
C HIS A 78 -30.24 6.41 11.91
N ILE A 79 -29.09 6.11 11.28
CA ILE A 79 -27.79 6.01 11.94
C ILE A 79 -26.87 7.09 11.38
N LYS A 80 -26.47 8.03 12.24
CA LYS A 80 -25.72 9.24 11.85
C LYS A 80 -24.52 9.47 12.76
N TYR A 81 -23.56 10.30 12.34
CA TYR A 81 -22.46 10.66 13.22
C TYR A 81 -22.92 11.54 14.39
N PHE A 82 -22.13 11.61 15.46
CA PHE A 82 -22.54 12.33 16.67
C PHE A 82 -22.88 13.80 16.36
N ASN A 83 -22.06 14.48 15.55
CA ASN A 83 -22.28 15.90 15.26
C ASN A 83 -23.32 16.16 14.15
N ASP A 84 -23.88 15.11 13.52
CA ASP A 84 -25.09 15.23 12.70
C ASP A 84 -26.37 15.30 13.56
N LEU A 85 -26.30 14.82 14.81
CA LEU A 85 -27.43 14.75 15.75
C LEU A 85 -27.36 15.84 16.81
N TYR A 86 -26.16 16.20 17.25
CA TYR A 86 -25.93 17.12 18.35
C TYR A 86 -24.91 18.19 17.97
N PRO A 87 -25.06 19.42 18.45
CA PRO A 87 -24.01 20.43 18.34
C PRO A 87 -22.68 19.92 18.90
N TYR A 88 -21.57 20.47 18.40
CA TYR A 88 -20.26 20.17 18.98
C TYR A 88 -20.26 20.45 20.48
N THR A 89 -19.80 19.46 21.24
CA THR A 89 -19.62 19.53 22.68
C THR A 89 -18.27 18.94 22.99
N GLU A 90 -17.42 19.71 23.67
CA GLU A 90 -16.09 19.23 24.08
C GLU A 90 -16.22 17.94 24.91
N GLY A 91 -15.37 16.95 24.62
CA GLY A 91 -15.43 15.63 25.26
C GLY A 91 -16.45 14.64 24.66
N ALA A 92 -17.25 15.05 23.65
CA ALA A 92 -18.15 14.16 22.94
C ALA A 92 -17.68 13.94 21.49
N TYR A 93 -17.28 12.71 21.19
CA TYR A 93 -16.57 12.35 19.96
C TYR A 93 -17.24 11.19 19.23
N SER A 94 -16.91 11.03 17.95
CA SER A 94 -17.28 9.84 17.16
C SER A 94 -16.08 8.93 16.96
N LEU A 95 -16.34 7.72 16.47
CA LEU A 95 -15.30 6.82 15.98
C LEU A 95 -15.14 6.98 14.47
N TYR A 96 -13.89 6.95 14.01
CA TYR A 96 -13.55 6.73 12.61
C TYR A 96 -12.83 5.39 12.47
N PHE A 97 -13.05 4.71 11.35
CA PHE A 97 -12.53 3.36 11.12
C PHE A 97 -11.77 3.28 9.80
N PHE A 98 -10.54 2.78 9.87
CA PHE A 98 -9.80 2.31 8.70
C PHE A 98 -9.83 0.78 8.65
N ASP A 99 -10.17 0.25 7.48
CA ASP A 99 -10.05 -1.16 7.16
C ASP A 99 -8.95 -1.34 6.13
N ILE A 100 -7.92 -2.11 6.47
CA ILE A 100 -6.77 -2.41 5.61
C ILE A 100 -6.78 -3.90 5.37
N ASP A 101 -7.37 -4.29 4.25
CA ASP A 101 -7.42 -5.68 3.85
C ASP A 101 -6.11 -6.12 3.21
N TYR A 102 -5.62 -7.31 3.58
CA TYR A 102 -4.57 -7.96 2.83
C TYR A 102 -5.13 -8.54 1.52
N ASP A 103 -4.49 -8.20 0.40
CA ASP A 103 -4.81 -8.74 -0.91
C ASP A 103 -3.51 -8.98 -1.71
N GLU A 104 -3.36 -10.18 -2.28
CA GLU A 104 -2.19 -10.53 -3.08
C GLU A 104 -2.01 -9.67 -4.33
N SER A 105 -3.08 -9.00 -4.79
CA SER A 105 -3.03 -8.04 -5.89
C SER A 105 -2.53 -6.65 -5.49
N GLN A 106 -2.41 -6.35 -4.19
CA GLN A 106 -1.87 -5.07 -3.73
C GLN A 106 -0.36 -4.95 -3.99
N PRO A 107 0.16 -3.74 -4.23
CA PRO A 107 1.60 -3.49 -4.26
C PRO A 107 2.29 -4.02 -2.99
N GLN A 108 3.54 -4.49 -3.11
CA GLN A 108 4.23 -5.15 -2.00
C GLN A 108 4.36 -4.24 -0.77
N HIS A 109 4.58 -2.93 -0.96
CA HIS A 109 4.71 -1.96 0.13
C HIS A 109 3.38 -1.63 0.83
N PHE A 110 2.24 -2.15 0.37
CA PHE A 110 0.96 -2.05 1.08
C PHE A 110 0.77 -3.23 2.04
N ARG A 111 1.58 -4.28 1.91
CA ARG A 111 1.40 -5.56 2.62
C ARG A 111 2.10 -5.51 3.98
N MET A 112 1.63 -4.63 4.85
CA MET A 112 2.20 -4.42 6.20
C MET A 112 1.92 -5.61 7.12
N SER A 113 2.93 -6.01 7.87
CA SER A 113 2.92 -7.16 8.77
C SER A 113 2.93 -6.77 10.24
N THR A 114 3.30 -5.52 10.56
CA THR A 114 3.39 -5.05 11.95
C THR A 114 2.53 -3.81 12.21
N VAL A 115 2.24 -3.57 13.49
CA VAL A 115 1.49 -2.39 13.94
C VAL A 115 2.26 -1.12 13.63
N GLU A 116 3.58 -1.14 13.76
CA GLU A 116 4.46 -0.01 13.49
C GLU A 116 4.42 0.39 12.02
N GLU A 117 4.45 -0.60 11.12
CA GLU A 117 4.33 -0.39 9.67
C GLU A 117 2.96 0.20 9.30
N VAL A 118 1.88 -0.32 9.88
CA VAL A 118 0.52 0.20 9.70
C VAL A 118 0.39 1.63 10.22
N ARG A 119 0.94 1.91 11.40
CA ARG A 119 0.89 3.27 11.94
C ARG A 119 1.70 4.23 11.08
N ALA A 120 2.90 3.83 10.65
CA ALA A 120 3.75 4.66 9.81
C ALA A 120 3.08 4.98 8.46
N SER A 121 2.41 4.01 7.83
CA SER A 121 1.68 4.24 6.59
C SER A 121 0.46 5.15 6.77
N LEU A 122 -0.26 5.03 7.89
CA LEU A 122 -1.37 5.93 8.23
C LEU A 122 -0.89 7.35 8.49
N ILE A 123 0.24 7.55 9.18
CA ILE A 123 0.86 8.87 9.37
C ILE A 123 1.36 9.43 8.04
N LEU A 124 1.95 8.59 7.19
CA LEU A 124 2.35 9.00 5.83
C LEU A 124 1.13 9.44 5.02
N LEU A 125 -0.02 8.80 5.19
CA LEU A 125 -1.27 9.16 4.51
C LEU A 125 -1.90 10.43 5.09
N VAL A 126 -1.97 10.53 6.42
CA VAL A 126 -2.60 11.62 7.18
C VAL A 126 -1.63 12.06 8.29
N PRO A 127 -0.80 13.09 8.07
CA PRO A 127 0.26 13.47 9.02
C PRO A 127 -0.25 13.85 10.41
N ALA A 128 -1.46 14.41 10.51
CA ALA A 128 -2.11 14.75 11.77
C ALA A 128 -2.29 13.53 12.70
N LEU A 129 -2.27 12.31 12.16
CA LEU A 129 -2.37 11.09 12.94
C LEU A 129 -1.15 10.76 13.79
N LYS A 130 -0.03 11.49 13.62
CA LYS A 130 1.20 11.26 14.39
C LYS A 130 0.96 11.27 15.89
N ASP A 131 0.14 12.22 16.36
CA ASP A 131 -0.09 12.46 17.77
C ASP A 131 -1.50 12.02 18.22
N CYS A 132 -2.26 11.36 17.33
CA CYS A 132 -3.62 10.92 17.62
C CYS A 132 -3.68 9.58 18.34
N ALA A 133 -4.71 9.42 19.19
CA ALA A 133 -5.04 8.14 19.80
C ALA A 133 -5.53 7.14 18.74
N MET A 134 -5.06 5.89 18.84
CA MET A 134 -5.46 4.81 17.93
C MET A 134 -5.62 3.48 18.64
N LEU A 135 -6.58 2.69 18.18
CA LEU A 135 -6.68 1.26 18.48
C LEU A 135 -6.42 0.50 17.20
N ILE A 136 -5.25 -0.14 17.09
CA ILE A 136 -4.84 -0.94 15.95
C ILE A 136 -5.02 -2.42 16.29
N ARG A 137 -5.81 -3.11 15.48
CA ARG A 137 -6.19 -4.51 15.73
C ARG A 137 -5.97 -5.35 14.48
N PRO A 138 -5.49 -6.59 14.63
CA PRO A 138 -5.69 -7.59 13.58
C PRO A 138 -7.18 -7.81 13.35
N SER A 139 -7.61 -7.92 12.10
CA SER A 139 -9.02 -8.17 11.78
C SER A 139 -9.54 -9.46 12.43
N SER A 140 -10.86 -9.59 12.54
CA SER A 140 -11.50 -10.79 13.11
C SER A 140 -11.09 -12.11 12.44
N SER A 141 -10.56 -12.07 11.21
CA SER A 141 -10.07 -13.24 10.46
C SER A 141 -8.56 -13.48 10.51
N ALA A 142 -7.80 -12.63 11.20
CA ALA A 142 -6.36 -12.83 11.40
C ALA A 142 -6.11 -14.04 12.33
N GLY A 143 -4.96 -14.71 12.13
CA GLY A 143 -4.51 -15.80 13.00
C GLY A 143 -5.28 -17.13 12.86
N ILE A 144 -6.13 -17.28 11.84
CA ILE A 144 -6.81 -18.56 11.56
C ILE A 144 -5.84 -19.55 10.91
N TYR A 145 -5.78 -20.77 11.43
CA TYR A 145 -4.95 -21.85 10.93
C TYR A 145 -5.62 -23.22 11.12
N ASN A 146 -5.15 -24.22 10.38
CA ASN A 146 -5.54 -25.61 10.56
C ASN A 146 -4.70 -26.23 11.68
N SER A 147 -5.34 -26.68 12.76
CA SER A 147 -4.65 -27.22 13.95
C SER A 147 -3.95 -28.56 13.72
N GLN A 148 -4.31 -29.29 12.67
CA GLN A 148 -3.69 -30.58 12.32
C GLN A 148 -2.51 -30.42 11.37
N THR A 149 -2.59 -29.49 10.41
CA THR A 149 -1.54 -29.32 9.36
C THR A 149 -0.61 -28.14 9.63
N GLY A 150 -1.00 -27.20 10.48
CA GLY A 150 -0.29 -25.93 10.70
C GLY A 150 -0.48 -24.90 9.58
N GLU A 151 -1.24 -25.23 8.52
CA GLU A 151 -1.53 -24.35 7.40
C GLU A 151 -2.30 -23.10 7.86
N LYS A 152 -1.88 -21.92 7.41
CA LYS A 152 -2.51 -20.65 7.75
C LYS A 152 -3.51 -20.25 6.67
N ARG A 153 -4.62 -19.62 7.08
CA ARG A 153 -5.56 -19.00 6.13
C ARG A 153 -4.89 -17.90 5.30
N SER A 154 -4.04 -17.12 5.94
CA SER A 154 -3.34 -16.00 5.32
C SER A 154 -2.02 -15.76 6.05
N ASP A 155 -0.99 -15.45 5.29
CA ASP A 155 0.35 -15.20 5.82
C ASP A 155 0.49 -13.81 6.45
N LYS A 156 -0.38 -12.87 6.07
CA LYS A 156 -0.37 -11.50 6.59
C LYS A 156 -1.74 -11.11 7.16
N PRO A 157 -1.77 -10.33 8.26
CA PRO A 157 -3.02 -9.86 8.82
C PRO A 157 -3.63 -8.73 7.97
N SER A 158 -4.95 -8.72 7.81
CA SER A 158 -5.69 -7.47 7.59
C SER A 158 -5.77 -6.71 8.91
N TRP A 159 -5.89 -5.39 8.86
CA TRP A 159 -5.89 -4.51 10.03
C TRP A 159 -7.16 -3.66 10.12
N HIS A 160 -7.65 -3.53 11.33
CA HIS A 160 -8.79 -2.72 11.73
C HIS A 160 -8.27 -1.63 12.66
N ILE A 161 -8.48 -0.36 12.31
CA ILE A 161 -7.95 0.77 13.08
C ILE A 161 -9.09 1.70 13.45
N TYR A 162 -9.21 1.99 14.74
CA TYR A 162 -10.18 2.94 15.27
C TYR A 162 -9.48 4.20 15.75
N LEU A 163 -10.04 5.35 15.37
CA LEU A 163 -9.65 6.67 15.83
C LEU A 163 -10.79 7.32 16.59
N ILE A 164 -10.45 8.21 17.51
CA ILE A 164 -11.40 9.16 18.10
C ILE A 164 -11.37 10.42 17.23
N VAL A 165 -12.53 10.85 16.74
CA VAL A 165 -12.67 12.04 15.88
C VAL A 165 -13.63 13.07 16.47
N ALA A 166 -13.23 14.33 16.42
CA ALA A 166 -14.05 15.50 16.71
C ALA A 166 -14.67 16.06 15.43
N ASN A 167 -15.78 16.79 15.59
CA ASN A 167 -16.49 17.44 14.49
C ASN A 167 -16.91 16.47 13.37
N ALA A 168 -17.39 15.28 13.78
CA ALA A 168 -17.78 14.22 12.87
C ALA A 168 -19.24 14.41 12.41
N THR A 169 -19.39 14.79 11.16
CA THR A 169 -20.64 14.89 10.41
C THR A 169 -20.50 14.04 9.16
N ALA A 170 -21.60 13.72 8.49
CA ALA A 170 -21.52 13.04 7.20
C ALA A 170 -20.63 13.81 6.20
N GLN A 171 -20.73 15.15 6.18
CA GLN A 171 -19.94 16.01 5.30
C GLN A 171 -18.45 15.98 5.65
N SER A 172 -18.08 16.19 6.92
CA SER A 172 -16.66 16.19 7.32
C SER A 172 -15.97 14.84 7.12
N ILE A 173 -16.73 13.75 7.19
CA ILE A 173 -16.25 12.39 6.90
C ILE A 173 -16.04 12.16 5.41
N ASP A 174 -16.97 12.64 4.56
CA ASP A 174 -16.82 12.59 3.10
C ASP A 174 -15.62 13.42 2.65
N ASP A 175 -15.47 14.60 3.23
CA ASP A 175 -14.36 15.53 3.05
C ASP A 175 -13.02 14.89 3.47
N PHE A 176 -12.96 14.26 4.65
CA PHE A 176 -11.77 13.54 5.10
C PHE A 176 -11.45 12.33 4.20
N SER A 177 -12.47 11.59 3.77
CA SER A 177 -12.32 10.48 2.83
C SER A 177 -11.75 10.96 1.50
N GLU A 178 -12.21 12.11 0.99
CA GLU A 178 -11.67 12.73 -0.22
C GLU A 178 -10.22 13.19 -0.04
N TYR A 179 -9.88 13.81 1.09
CA TYR A 179 -8.50 14.14 1.45
C TYR A 179 -7.59 12.89 1.39
N ILE A 180 -8.04 11.78 2.00
CA ILE A 180 -7.30 10.51 1.98
C ILE A 180 -7.08 10.01 0.55
N LYS A 181 -8.10 10.05 -0.31
CA LYS A 181 -7.98 9.63 -1.73
C LYS A 181 -6.94 10.46 -2.48
N ARG A 182 -6.97 11.78 -2.29
CA ARG A 182 -6.03 12.69 -2.95
C ARG A 182 -4.61 12.49 -2.46
N ARG A 183 -4.42 12.41 -1.15
CA ARG A 183 -3.13 12.09 -0.52
C ARG A 183 -2.57 10.78 -1.01
N ALA A 184 -3.38 9.72 -1.03
CA ALA A 184 -2.97 8.39 -1.48
C ALA A 184 -2.44 8.38 -2.92
N ASN A 185 -2.96 9.27 -3.78
CA ASN A 185 -2.54 9.42 -5.18
C ASN A 185 -1.26 10.24 -5.38
N ARG A 186 -0.72 10.89 -4.33
CA ARG A 186 0.53 11.64 -4.48
C ARG A 186 1.71 10.69 -4.64
N ASP A 187 2.70 11.11 -5.43
CA ASP A 187 3.90 10.31 -5.68
C ASP A 187 4.71 10.04 -4.40
N ASP A 188 4.74 10.98 -3.46
CA ASP A 188 5.45 10.87 -2.16
C ASP A 188 4.73 9.98 -1.14
N VAL A 189 3.44 9.70 -1.35
CA VAL A 189 2.63 8.82 -0.48
C VAL A 189 2.46 7.45 -1.12
N ASN A 190 2.04 7.42 -2.39
CA ASN A 190 1.91 6.24 -3.24
C ASN A 190 1.13 5.09 -2.57
N LEU A 191 -0.07 5.42 -2.06
CA LEU A 191 -0.99 4.50 -1.39
C LEU A 191 -2.31 4.31 -2.16
N ALA A 192 -2.34 4.66 -3.44
CA ALA A 192 -3.41 4.36 -4.39
C ALA A 192 -2.93 3.34 -5.44
N TYR A 193 -3.83 2.51 -5.95
CA TYR A 193 -3.51 1.51 -6.99
C TYR A 193 -4.72 1.18 -7.86
N ILE A 194 -4.47 0.59 -9.03
CA ILE A 194 -5.53 0.09 -9.91
C ILE A 194 -5.61 -1.42 -9.76
N LYS A 195 -6.81 -1.91 -9.47
CA LYS A 195 -7.13 -3.34 -9.47
C LYS A 195 -8.00 -3.67 -10.68
N GLU A 196 -7.60 -4.66 -11.46
CA GLU A 196 -8.43 -5.17 -12.54
C GLU A 196 -9.52 -6.12 -11.98
N SER A 197 -10.77 -5.87 -12.39
CA SER A 197 -11.89 -6.75 -12.05
C SER A 197 -11.84 -8.04 -12.88
N LYS A 198 -12.65 -9.03 -12.49
CA LYS A 198 -12.86 -10.25 -13.30
C LYS A 198 -13.40 -9.97 -14.71
N SER A 199 -14.07 -8.83 -14.89
CA SER A 199 -14.60 -8.39 -16.19
C SER A 199 -13.62 -7.50 -16.97
N GLY A 200 -12.39 -7.30 -16.47
CA GLY A 200 -11.38 -6.42 -17.05
C GLY A 200 -11.59 -4.93 -16.76
N ALA A 201 -12.54 -4.56 -15.90
CA ALA A 201 -12.74 -3.18 -15.50
C ALA A 201 -11.59 -2.72 -14.59
N LYS A 202 -11.02 -1.55 -14.87
CA LYS A 202 -10.01 -0.92 -14.00
C LYS A 202 -10.69 -0.22 -12.85
N LEU A 203 -10.45 -0.71 -11.63
CA LEU A 203 -11.03 -0.17 -10.41
C LEU A 203 -9.94 0.56 -9.63
N GLU A 204 -10.13 1.85 -9.41
CA GLU A 204 -9.29 2.60 -8.47
C GLU A 204 -9.52 2.04 -7.06
N ARG A 205 -8.41 1.85 -6.35
CA ARG A 205 -8.33 1.32 -5.01
C ARG A 205 -7.32 2.12 -4.21
N TYR A 206 -7.51 2.10 -2.90
CA TYR A 206 -6.67 2.79 -1.94
C TYR A 206 -6.18 1.78 -0.91
N TYR A 207 -5.09 2.12 -0.24
CA TYR A 207 -4.53 1.32 0.86
C TYR A 207 -5.56 1.01 1.95
N VAL A 208 -6.42 1.98 2.26
CA VAL A 208 -7.55 1.83 3.16
C VAL A 208 -8.84 1.67 2.36
N ASP A 209 -9.72 0.75 2.75
CA ASP A 209 -11.07 0.70 2.19
C ASP A 209 -11.89 1.85 2.76
N LEU A 210 -12.18 2.85 1.94
CA LEU A 210 -12.95 4.02 2.34
C LEU A 210 -14.46 3.78 2.35
N ALA A 211 -14.94 2.66 1.82
CA ALA A 211 -16.36 2.31 1.87
C ALA A 211 -16.84 1.98 3.30
N VAL A 212 -15.91 1.78 4.23
CA VAL A 212 -16.21 1.47 5.63
C VAL A 212 -16.48 2.70 6.49
N ALA A 213 -16.15 3.90 6.00
CA ALA A 213 -16.33 5.18 6.70
C ALA A 213 -17.80 5.65 6.72
N ASP A 214 -18.76 4.76 6.52
CA ASP A 214 -20.18 5.09 6.61
C ASP A 214 -20.69 4.89 8.04
N ALA A 215 -21.44 5.87 8.56
CA ALA A 215 -22.01 5.82 9.91
C ALA A 215 -22.82 4.54 10.18
N SER A 216 -23.52 4.03 9.17
CA SER A 216 -24.39 2.85 9.23
C SER A 216 -23.68 1.54 8.83
N ARG A 217 -22.36 1.57 8.61
CA ARG A 217 -21.58 0.37 8.30
C ARG A 217 -21.59 -0.59 9.48
N LEU A 218 -21.96 -1.85 9.24
CA LEU A 218 -21.79 -2.90 10.24
C LEU A 218 -20.34 -3.35 10.24
N ILE A 219 -19.73 -3.32 11.42
CA ILE A 219 -18.37 -3.83 11.64
C ILE A 219 -18.46 -5.07 12.53
N VAL A 220 -17.79 -6.14 12.09
CA VAL A 220 -17.81 -7.45 12.74
C VAL A 220 -16.42 -7.73 13.33
N GLU A 221 -16.28 -7.46 14.63
CA GLU A 221 -15.04 -7.68 15.38
C GLU A 221 -14.98 -9.03 16.09
N ALA A 222 -16.14 -9.61 16.39
CA ALA A 222 -16.21 -10.90 17.06
C ALA A 222 -15.46 -11.99 16.29
N SER A 223 -14.81 -12.89 17.04
CA SER A 223 -14.13 -14.03 16.43
C SER A 223 -15.12 -14.90 15.65
N PRO A 224 -14.76 -15.34 14.43
CA PRO A 224 -15.64 -16.12 13.60
C PRO A 224 -15.85 -17.51 14.19
N THR A 225 -16.98 -18.14 13.86
CA THR A 225 -17.18 -19.56 14.13
C THR A 225 -16.30 -20.39 13.18
N LEU A 226 -15.55 -21.33 13.72
CA LEU A 226 -14.59 -22.15 12.98
C LEU A 226 -15.04 -23.61 12.97
N GLU A 227 -15.12 -24.22 11.78
CA GLU A 227 -15.29 -25.66 11.64
C GLU A 227 -13.95 -26.36 11.92
N TYR A 228 -13.99 -27.41 12.74
CA TYR A 228 -12.82 -28.25 13.00
C TYR A 228 -12.23 -28.79 11.66
N PRO A 229 -10.89 -28.80 11.46
CA PRO A 229 -9.82 -28.57 12.44
C PRO A 229 -9.34 -27.12 12.54
N LEU A 230 -10.09 -26.13 12.03
CA LEU A 230 -9.64 -24.74 12.11
C LEU A 230 -9.62 -24.23 13.56
N SER A 231 -8.59 -23.47 13.87
CA SER A 231 -8.39 -22.81 15.16
C SER A 231 -7.88 -21.39 14.92
N LYS A 232 -7.97 -20.54 15.94
CA LYS A 232 -7.51 -19.15 15.87
C LYS A 232 -6.46 -18.90 16.94
N LYS A 233 -5.32 -18.38 16.53
CA LYS A 233 -4.35 -17.79 17.44
C LYS A 233 -4.83 -16.39 17.82
N VAL A 234 -4.93 -16.12 19.12
CA VAL A 234 -5.21 -14.77 19.61
C VAL A 234 -4.00 -13.88 19.31
N ILE A 235 -4.25 -12.72 18.73
CA ILE A 235 -3.26 -11.70 18.47
C ILE A 235 -3.78 -10.43 19.14
N ASP A 236 -2.97 -9.87 20.03
CA ASP A 236 -3.38 -8.72 20.83
C ASP A 236 -3.53 -7.46 19.98
N SER A 237 -4.42 -6.59 20.45
CA SER A 237 -4.60 -5.25 19.90
C SER A 237 -3.58 -4.30 20.52
N THR A 238 -3.19 -3.26 19.79
CA THR A 238 -2.30 -2.21 20.29
C THR A 238 -3.08 -0.92 20.44
N ILE A 239 -2.93 -0.29 21.60
CA ILE A 239 -3.49 1.02 21.90
C ILE A 239 -2.34 2.02 21.89
N ILE A 240 -2.53 3.09 21.13
CA ILE A 240 -1.67 4.26 21.10
C ILE A 240 -2.44 5.37 21.79
N GLU A 241 -1.89 5.87 22.88
CA GLU A 241 -2.40 7.07 23.55
C GLU A 241 -2.08 8.30 22.70
N GLY A 242 -2.97 9.29 22.74
CA GLY A 242 -2.80 10.52 21.97
C GLY A 242 -4.05 11.39 22.00
N GLU A 243 -4.06 12.38 21.11
CA GLU A 243 -5.12 13.37 21.00
C GLU A 243 -6.27 12.89 20.10
N VAL A 244 -7.36 13.65 20.12
CA VAL A 244 -8.51 13.45 19.24
C VAL A 244 -8.21 14.10 17.89
N LEU A 245 -8.52 13.41 16.80
CA LEU A 245 -8.38 13.99 15.47
C LEU A 245 -9.53 14.97 15.21
N ASP A 246 -9.22 16.26 15.08
CA ASP A 246 -10.19 17.26 14.65
C ASP A 246 -10.32 17.29 13.12
N LEU A 247 -11.49 16.88 12.62
CA LEU A 247 -11.75 16.84 11.18
C LEU A 247 -11.83 18.23 10.54
N THR A 248 -12.08 19.30 11.31
CA THR A 248 -12.09 20.68 10.78
C THR A 248 -10.68 21.21 10.48
N ALA A 249 -9.66 20.61 11.09
CA ALA A 249 -8.26 20.96 10.86
C ALA A 249 -7.64 20.28 9.63
N ILE A 250 -8.39 19.40 8.93
CA ILE A 250 -7.89 18.70 7.76
C ILE A 250 -7.97 19.60 6.50
N PRO A 251 -6.82 19.92 5.87
CA PRO A 251 -6.80 20.90 4.79
C PRO A 251 -7.07 20.26 3.42
N ILE A 252 -8.32 19.89 3.13
CA ILE A 252 -8.68 19.27 1.85
C ILE A 252 -8.31 20.14 0.64
N GLY A 253 -8.40 21.47 0.79
CA GLY A 253 -8.08 22.44 -0.26
C GLY A 253 -6.63 22.41 -0.72
N ASP A 254 -5.71 21.96 0.15
CA ASP A 254 -4.27 21.88 -0.16
C ASP A 254 -3.94 20.67 -1.04
N GLU A 255 -4.83 19.68 -1.06
CA GLU A 255 -4.65 18.46 -1.82
C GLU A 255 -5.25 18.56 -3.21
N LYS A 256 -4.39 18.38 -4.22
CA LYS A 256 -4.80 18.42 -5.63
C LYS A 256 -5.77 17.28 -5.93
N ASP A 257 -6.82 17.58 -6.68
CA ASP A 257 -7.71 16.54 -7.19
C ASP A 257 -7.07 15.86 -8.41
N TYR A 258 -6.48 14.69 -8.17
CA TYR A 258 -5.82 13.89 -9.21
C TYR A 258 -6.82 13.16 -10.11
N ARG A 259 -8.13 13.14 -9.82
CA ARG A 259 -9.11 12.32 -10.58
C ARG A 259 -9.21 12.70 -12.04
N LYS A 260 -8.99 13.98 -12.41
CA LYS A 260 -8.97 14.42 -13.82
C LYS A 260 -7.71 13.93 -14.57
N SER A 261 -6.57 13.84 -13.89
CA SER A 261 -5.36 13.21 -14.45
C SER A 261 -5.47 11.69 -14.50
N THR A 262 -6.08 11.06 -13.49
CA THR A 262 -6.31 9.61 -13.41
C THR A 262 -7.34 9.15 -14.45
N GLN A 263 -8.41 9.92 -14.69
CA GLN A 263 -9.35 9.64 -15.79
C GLN A 263 -8.71 9.74 -17.17
N LYS A 264 -7.72 10.63 -17.38
CA LYS A 264 -6.94 10.68 -18.63
C LYS A 264 -6.03 9.45 -18.78
N TYR A 265 -5.54 8.91 -17.66
CA TYR A 265 -4.82 7.63 -17.58
C TYR A 265 -5.75 6.43 -17.87
N ILE A 266 -7.01 6.49 -17.41
CA ILE A 266 -8.02 5.45 -17.60
C ILE A 266 -8.60 5.48 -19.03
N SER A 267 -8.89 6.66 -19.59
CA SER A 267 -9.51 6.85 -20.91
C SER A 267 -8.53 6.82 -22.08
N GLY A 268 -7.25 7.13 -21.85
CA GLY A 268 -6.19 7.02 -22.87
C GLY A 268 -5.76 5.59 -23.22
N THR A 269 -6.35 4.56 -22.60
CA THR A 269 -5.99 3.14 -22.83
C THR A 269 -7.01 2.40 -23.71
N ILE A 270 -7.58 3.05 -24.73
CA ILE A 270 -8.37 2.38 -25.78
C ILE A 270 -7.81 2.78 -27.15
N HIS A 271 -6.61 2.29 -27.46
CA HIS A 271 -6.32 1.75 -28.79
C HIS A 271 -5.36 0.57 -28.64
N THR A 272 -5.80 -0.54 -29.20
CA THR A 272 -5.18 -1.86 -29.32
C THR A 272 -3.67 -1.83 -29.52
N HIS A 273 -2.91 -2.28 -28.52
CA HIS A 273 -1.98 -3.43 -28.57
C HIS A 273 -1.31 -3.60 -27.20
N SER A 274 -1.14 -4.86 -26.79
CA SER A 274 -0.53 -5.25 -25.51
C SER A 274 0.73 -4.43 -25.21
N THR A 275 0.69 -3.56 -24.21
CA THR A 275 1.85 -2.78 -23.79
C THR A 275 1.98 -2.86 -22.28
N LYS A 276 3.06 -3.56 -21.87
CA LYS A 276 3.60 -3.59 -20.53
C LYS A 276 3.88 -2.15 -20.10
N ASN A 277 3.31 -1.71 -18.97
CA ASN A 277 3.64 -0.43 -18.35
C ASN A 277 5.16 -0.34 -18.17
N THR A 278 5.78 0.44 -19.04
CA THR A 278 7.22 0.70 -19.06
C THR A 278 7.39 2.03 -18.30
N PHE A 279 8.00 1.96 -17.12
CA PHE A 279 8.51 3.15 -16.45
C PHE A 279 9.48 3.83 -17.41
N ILE A 280 9.18 5.07 -17.82
CA ILE A 280 10.02 5.87 -18.70
C ILE A 280 10.98 6.66 -17.80
N PRO A 281 12.29 6.36 -17.76
CA PRO A 281 13.24 7.18 -17.03
C PRO A 281 13.32 8.54 -17.71
N LYS A 282 13.00 9.62 -16.98
CA LYS A 282 13.31 10.99 -17.45
C LYS A 282 14.73 11.32 -17.02
N SER A 283 15.66 11.41 -17.97
CA SER A 283 16.96 12.04 -17.71
C SER A 283 16.79 13.55 -17.66
N TYR A 284 17.10 14.17 -16.53
CA TYR A 284 17.27 15.62 -16.43
C TYR A 284 18.72 15.89 -16.03
N ASN A 285 19.49 16.56 -16.90
CA ASN A 285 20.85 17.03 -16.61
C ASN A 285 21.81 15.97 -15.99
N GLY A 286 21.81 14.74 -16.53
CA GLY A 286 22.70 13.68 -16.03
C GLY A 286 22.30 13.07 -14.67
N VAL A 287 21.11 13.40 -14.17
CA VAL A 287 20.52 12.82 -12.96
C VAL A 287 19.56 11.69 -13.34
N ILE A 288 19.68 10.56 -12.66
CA ILE A 288 18.85 9.38 -12.87
C ILE A 288 17.79 9.31 -11.78
N LEU A 289 16.53 9.22 -12.20
CA LEU A 289 15.42 8.91 -11.31
C LEU A 289 15.18 7.39 -11.34
N ILE A 290 15.46 6.71 -10.22
CA ILE A 290 15.11 5.29 -10.03
C ILE A 290 13.85 5.20 -9.15
N SER A 291 13.03 4.17 -9.37
CA SER A 291 11.86 3.91 -8.51
C SER A 291 12.30 3.54 -7.09
N GLU A 292 11.44 3.72 -6.08
CA GLU A 292 11.73 3.24 -4.71
C GLU A 292 11.92 1.72 -4.66
N GLU A 293 11.28 0.96 -5.55
CA GLU A 293 11.53 -0.48 -5.73
C GLU A 293 12.97 -0.74 -6.20
N ASP A 294 13.45 0.02 -7.20
CA ASP A 294 14.82 -0.09 -7.68
C ASP A 294 15.84 0.44 -6.67
N LYS A 295 15.46 1.40 -5.81
CA LYS A 295 16.27 1.83 -4.67
C LYS A 295 16.40 0.72 -3.62
N GLY A 296 15.32 0.00 -3.32
CA GLY A 296 15.36 -1.21 -2.47
C GLY A 296 16.24 -2.31 -3.06
N ARG A 297 16.21 -2.50 -4.38
CA ARG A 297 17.13 -3.40 -5.10
C ARG A 297 18.58 -2.94 -5.00
N VAL A 298 18.84 -1.64 -5.16
CA VAL A 298 20.17 -1.05 -4.98
C VAL A 298 20.70 -1.29 -3.57
N LEU A 299 19.89 -1.03 -2.53
CA LEU A 299 20.24 -1.30 -1.14
C LEU A 299 20.50 -2.79 -0.87
N SER A 300 19.72 -3.67 -1.50
CA SER A 300 19.94 -5.12 -1.43
C SER A 300 21.28 -5.53 -2.07
N ILE A 301 21.67 -4.90 -3.18
CA ILE A 301 22.98 -5.10 -3.80
C ILE A 301 24.08 -4.58 -2.87
N TYR A 302 23.93 -3.39 -2.28
CA TYR A 302 24.90 -2.83 -1.32
C TYR A 302 25.12 -3.75 -0.12
N SER A 303 24.05 -4.17 0.56
CA SER A 303 24.14 -5.10 1.70
C SER A 303 24.79 -6.41 1.26
N TYR A 304 24.30 -7.05 0.20
CA TYR A 304 24.87 -8.32 -0.25
C TYR A 304 26.37 -8.23 -0.59
N LEU A 305 26.80 -7.16 -1.27
CA LEU A 305 28.19 -6.96 -1.65
C LEU A 305 29.10 -6.65 -0.45
N ASN A 306 28.61 -5.94 0.56
CA ASN A 306 29.36 -5.60 1.78
C ASN A 306 29.43 -6.77 2.76
N ASP A 307 28.36 -7.57 2.87
CA ASP A 307 28.25 -8.67 3.83
C ASP A 307 28.89 -9.97 3.31
N THR A 308 29.33 -10.01 2.04
CA THR A 308 29.87 -11.23 1.40
C THR A 308 31.31 -11.05 0.91
N SER A 309 32.22 -11.90 1.42
CA SER A 309 33.63 -11.94 1.00
C SER A 309 33.81 -12.39 -0.45
N ARG A 310 32.99 -13.32 -0.94
CA ARG A 310 33.00 -13.83 -2.33
C ARG A 310 31.61 -13.73 -2.97
N ALA A 311 31.26 -12.53 -3.43
CA ALA A 311 29.94 -12.28 -4.03
C ALA A 311 29.79 -12.93 -5.42
N GLU A 312 28.64 -13.56 -5.65
CA GLU A 312 28.30 -14.25 -6.89
C GLU A 312 27.47 -13.39 -7.84
N THR A 313 27.79 -13.43 -9.13
CA THR A 313 27.05 -12.67 -10.16
C THR A 313 25.61 -13.14 -10.33
N SER A 314 25.33 -14.42 -10.09
CA SER A 314 23.99 -15.03 -10.15
C SER A 314 23.03 -14.39 -9.14
N VAL A 315 23.53 -14.04 -7.96
CA VAL A 315 22.75 -13.44 -6.87
C VAL A 315 22.46 -11.97 -7.18
N VAL A 316 23.47 -11.20 -7.58
CA VAL A 316 23.30 -9.78 -7.94
C VAL A 316 22.36 -9.60 -9.14
N LYS A 317 22.43 -10.50 -10.12
CA LYS A 317 21.52 -10.48 -11.29
C LYS A 317 20.03 -10.57 -10.93
N LYS A 318 19.66 -11.16 -9.78
CA LYS A 318 18.26 -11.22 -9.32
C LYS A 318 17.71 -9.85 -8.94
N TYR A 319 18.59 -8.92 -8.56
CA TYR A 319 18.22 -7.57 -8.16
C TYR A 319 18.31 -6.56 -9.31
N LEU A 320 18.93 -6.94 -10.44
CA LEU A 320 19.02 -6.07 -11.60
C LEU A 320 17.69 -6.01 -12.34
N SER A 321 17.14 -4.81 -12.49
CA SER A 321 15.97 -4.50 -13.32
C SER A 321 16.38 -3.73 -14.57
N GLN A 322 15.49 -3.66 -15.55
CA GLN A 322 15.68 -2.88 -16.78
C GLN A 322 15.96 -1.40 -16.45
N THR A 323 15.26 -0.84 -15.46
CA THR A 323 15.43 0.52 -14.94
C THR A 323 16.76 0.71 -14.23
N LEU A 324 17.16 -0.24 -13.39
CA LEU A 324 18.46 -0.17 -12.70
C LEU A 324 19.63 -0.30 -13.68
N ILE A 325 19.49 -1.09 -14.74
CA ILE A 325 20.49 -1.15 -15.81
C ILE A 325 20.54 0.18 -16.58
N ALA A 326 19.40 0.80 -16.86
CA ALA A 326 19.35 2.12 -17.50
C ALA A 326 20.03 3.18 -16.64
N ALA A 327 19.72 3.19 -15.34
CA ALA A 327 20.38 4.01 -14.34
C ALA A 327 21.89 3.82 -14.37
N TYR A 328 22.34 2.56 -14.31
CA TYR A 328 23.75 2.25 -14.35
C TYR A 328 24.42 2.72 -15.66
N LEU A 329 23.77 2.53 -16.81
CA LEU A 329 24.30 3.02 -18.09
C LEU A 329 24.37 4.56 -18.15
N THR A 330 23.39 5.27 -17.61
CA THR A 330 23.46 6.73 -17.51
C THR A 330 24.56 7.21 -16.58
N PHE A 331 24.82 6.48 -15.50
CA PHE A 331 25.97 6.75 -14.64
C PHE A 331 27.30 6.57 -15.39
N LEU A 332 27.38 5.64 -16.34
CA LEU A 332 28.51 5.46 -17.24
C LEU A 332 28.58 6.49 -18.38
N GLY A 333 27.66 7.47 -18.42
CA GLY A 333 27.65 8.54 -19.42
C GLY A 333 26.77 8.28 -20.64
N PHE A 334 25.97 7.20 -20.67
CA PHE A 334 25.04 6.95 -21.77
C PHE A 334 23.70 7.66 -21.60
N THR A 335 23.21 8.29 -22.67
CA THR A 335 21.84 8.79 -22.71
C THR A 335 20.90 7.64 -23.09
N VAL A 336 20.10 7.19 -22.12
CA VAL A 336 19.07 6.16 -22.31
C VAL A 336 17.71 6.82 -22.45
N ASP A 337 16.99 6.50 -23.52
CA ASP A 337 15.66 7.04 -23.80
C ASP A 337 14.54 6.31 -23.03
N ALA A 338 13.33 6.84 -23.18
CA ALA A 338 12.11 6.31 -22.58
C ALA A 338 11.81 4.84 -22.93
N ASN A 339 12.31 4.36 -24.06
CA ASN A 339 12.11 3.01 -24.55
C ASN A 339 13.30 2.10 -24.20
N PHE A 340 14.13 2.51 -23.25
CA PHE A 340 15.36 1.83 -22.85
C PHE A 340 16.36 1.66 -23.99
N LYS A 341 16.31 2.53 -25.00
CA LYS A 341 17.27 2.54 -26.10
C LYS A 341 18.35 3.58 -25.86
N PHE A 342 19.55 3.30 -26.33
CA PHE A 342 20.68 4.19 -26.20
C PHE A 342 21.66 3.99 -27.36
N LYS A 343 22.64 4.89 -27.46
CA LYS A 343 23.69 4.83 -28.47
C LYS A 343 24.91 4.13 -27.89
N MET A 344 25.29 2.98 -28.45
CA MET A 344 26.52 2.27 -28.05
C MET A 344 27.78 2.84 -28.71
N ARG A 345 27.60 3.58 -29.80
CA ARG A 345 28.62 4.16 -30.66
C ARG A 345 28.20 5.58 -31.03
N ASP A 346 29.13 6.36 -31.59
CA ASP A 346 28.81 7.69 -32.10
C ASP A 346 28.02 7.58 -33.41
N GLU A 347 26.70 7.57 -33.29
CA GLU A 347 25.75 7.31 -34.37
C GLU A 347 24.53 8.24 -34.25
N THR A 348 23.81 8.47 -35.34
CA THR A 348 22.65 9.39 -35.35
C THR A 348 21.45 8.82 -34.62
N THR A 349 21.20 7.51 -34.75
CA THR A 349 20.04 6.80 -34.17
C THR A 349 20.47 5.90 -33.01
N SER A 350 19.53 5.55 -32.12
CA SER A 350 19.79 4.60 -31.03
C SER A 350 20.16 3.23 -31.61
N SER A 351 21.27 2.66 -31.15
CA SER A 351 21.82 1.41 -31.68
C SER A 351 21.80 0.24 -30.71
N ALA A 352 21.31 0.45 -29.49
CA ALA A 352 21.06 -0.64 -28.56
C ALA A 352 19.81 -0.42 -27.72
N SER A 353 19.35 -1.49 -27.08
CA SER A 353 18.30 -1.44 -26.08
C SER A 353 18.54 -2.41 -24.94
N ILE A 354 18.01 -2.08 -23.77
CA ILE A 354 17.88 -3.02 -22.65
C ILE A 354 16.55 -3.77 -22.83
N SER A 355 16.57 -5.09 -22.83
CA SER A 355 15.39 -5.95 -22.93
C SER A 355 14.67 -6.09 -21.59
N HIS A 356 13.43 -6.58 -21.62
CA HIS A 356 12.69 -6.98 -20.41
C HIS A 356 13.32 -8.18 -19.66
N THR A 357 14.27 -8.88 -20.28
CA THR A 357 15.07 -9.94 -19.65
C THR A 357 16.41 -9.41 -19.13
N ASN A 358 16.55 -8.09 -19.01
CA ASN A 358 17.73 -7.41 -18.47
C ASN A 358 19.01 -7.62 -19.30
N LEU A 359 18.86 -7.91 -20.60
CA LEU A 359 19.95 -8.03 -21.55
C LEU A 359 20.06 -6.77 -22.41
N ILE A 360 21.28 -6.33 -22.67
CA ILE A 360 21.58 -5.26 -23.62
C ILE A 360 21.77 -5.91 -24.99
N LYS A 361 21.00 -5.46 -25.98
CA LYS A 361 21.05 -5.91 -27.37
C LYS A 361 21.46 -4.77 -28.30
N ASP A 362 22.47 -5.00 -29.11
CA ASP A 362 22.93 -4.11 -30.19
C ASP A 362 22.12 -4.39 -31.46
N PHE A 363 21.48 -3.36 -32.03
CA PHE A 363 20.68 -3.46 -33.25
C PHE A 363 21.55 -3.47 -34.51
N GLY A 364 22.72 -2.80 -34.45
CA GLY A 364 23.65 -2.67 -35.57
C GLY A 364 24.82 -3.66 -35.53
N GLY A 365 24.84 -4.56 -34.54
CA GLY A 365 25.93 -5.50 -34.32
C GLY A 365 25.45 -6.85 -33.79
N THR A 366 26.39 -7.73 -33.46
CA THR A 366 26.13 -9.10 -32.99
C THR A 366 26.03 -9.23 -31.47
N PHE A 367 26.15 -8.12 -30.74
CA PHE A 367 26.22 -8.17 -29.28
C PHE A 367 24.85 -8.33 -28.62
N SER A 368 24.77 -9.31 -27.73
CA SER A 368 23.67 -9.49 -26.78
C SER A 368 24.27 -10.01 -25.48
N GLY A 369 24.02 -9.34 -24.36
CA GLY A 369 24.59 -9.75 -23.08
C GLY A 369 24.05 -8.97 -21.89
N ASN A 370 24.31 -9.44 -20.68
CA ASN A 370 23.97 -8.70 -19.46
C ASN A 370 24.94 -7.53 -19.24
N ILE A 371 24.70 -6.72 -18.20
CA ILE A 371 25.52 -5.53 -17.93
C ILE A 371 27.02 -5.82 -17.73
N ILE A 372 27.39 -6.99 -17.18
CA ILE A 372 28.80 -7.38 -17.03
C ILE A 372 29.42 -7.70 -18.39
N SER A 373 28.72 -8.46 -19.23
CA SER A 373 29.14 -8.72 -20.62
C SER A 373 29.26 -7.43 -21.43
N PHE A 374 28.42 -6.44 -21.13
CA PHE A 374 28.48 -5.13 -21.76
C PHE A 374 29.72 -4.35 -21.33
N LEU A 375 30.06 -4.32 -20.03
CA LEU A 375 31.31 -3.73 -19.53
C LEU A 375 32.55 -4.40 -20.15
N MET A 376 32.55 -5.72 -20.26
CA MET A 376 33.62 -6.48 -20.94
C MET A 376 33.80 -6.00 -22.38
N LYS A 377 32.71 -5.82 -23.13
CA LYS A 377 32.77 -5.32 -24.51
C LYS A 377 33.18 -3.85 -24.59
N LEU A 378 32.58 -3.00 -23.76
CA LEU A 378 32.74 -1.55 -23.81
C LEU A 378 34.18 -1.12 -23.50
N TYR A 379 34.77 -1.75 -22.48
CA TYR A 379 36.11 -1.39 -21.99
C TYR A 379 37.17 -2.45 -22.30
N SER A 380 36.84 -3.47 -23.10
CA SER A 380 37.73 -4.60 -23.42
C SER A 380 38.31 -5.29 -22.18
N LEU A 381 37.47 -5.50 -21.15
CA LEU A 381 37.86 -6.06 -19.85
C LEU A 381 37.69 -7.58 -19.82
N SER A 382 38.52 -8.26 -19.02
CA SER A 382 38.22 -9.63 -18.60
C SER A 382 36.96 -9.68 -17.72
N PHE A 383 36.36 -10.87 -17.55
CA PHE A 383 35.18 -11.02 -16.68
C PHE A 383 35.47 -10.57 -15.24
N ILE A 384 36.65 -10.91 -14.70
CA ILE A 384 37.04 -10.54 -13.34
C ILE A 384 37.17 -9.02 -13.20
N GLU A 385 37.75 -8.35 -14.19
CA GLU A 385 37.89 -6.89 -14.20
C GLU A 385 36.53 -6.20 -14.35
N ALA A 386 35.67 -6.68 -15.25
CA ALA A 386 34.32 -6.13 -15.43
C ALA A 386 33.45 -6.33 -14.18
N TRP A 387 33.58 -7.47 -13.51
CA TRP A 387 32.88 -7.72 -12.26
C TRP A 387 33.37 -6.83 -11.12
N SER A 388 34.69 -6.68 -10.99
CA SER A 388 35.29 -5.79 -9.99
C SER A 388 34.92 -4.33 -10.26
N TYR A 389 34.88 -3.92 -11.54
CA TYR A 389 34.42 -2.59 -11.95
C TYR A 389 32.98 -2.34 -11.50
N PHE A 390 32.07 -3.28 -11.81
CA PHE A 390 30.68 -3.20 -11.37
C PHE A 390 30.57 -3.08 -9.84
N GLN A 391 31.27 -3.92 -9.09
CA GLN A 391 31.24 -3.90 -7.62
C GLN A 391 31.77 -2.60 -7.02
N ASN A 392 32.77 -1.97 -7.65
CA ASN A 392 33.29 -0.69 -7.20
C ASN A 392 32.29 0.44 -7.35
N CYS A 393 31.38 0.39 -8.32
CA CYS A 393 30.27 1.33 -8.41
C CYS A 393 29.31 1.24 -7.21
N PHE A 394 29.36 0.16 -6.44
CA PHE A 394 28.60 -0.05 -5.20
C PHE A 394 29.50 -0.04 -3.95
N GLY A 395 30.65 0.64 -3.99
CA GLY A 395 31.44 0.97 -2.78
C GLY A 395 32.38 -0.13 -2.26
N LYS A 396 32.58 -1.24 -2.98
CA LYS A 396 33.42 -2.38 -2.52
C LYS A 396 34.94 -2.10 -2.47
N ASN A 397 35.41 -0.95 -2.99
CA ASN A 397 36.80 -0.49 -2.97
C ASN A 397 37.87 -1.55 -3.34
N LEU A 398 37.60 -2.34 -4.39
CA LEU A 398 38.51 -3.35 -4.91
C LEU A 398 39.60 -2.72 -5.78
N LYS A 399 40.85 -3.18 -5.64
CA LYS A 399 41.97 -2.75 -6.50
C LYS A 399 41.69 -3.12 -7.96
N LEU A 400 41.58 -2.12 -8.82
CA LEU A 400 41.40 -2.28 -10.26
C LEU A 400 42.74 -2.18 -10.99
N SER A 401 42.86 -2.86 -12.14
CA SER A 401 44.06 -2.78 -12.98
C SER A 401 44.19 -1.37 -13.58
N VAL A 402 45.41 -0.97 -13.98
CA VAL A 402 45.71 0.39 -14.48
C VAL A 402 44.86 0.76 -15.71
N LYS A 403 44.50 -0.22 -16.55
CA LYS A 403 43.57 -0.02 -17.70
C LYS A 403 42.15 0.34 -17.26
N THR A 404 41.74 -0.07 -16.06
CA THR A 404 40.37 0.06 -15.54
C THR A 404 40.18 1.32 -14.69
N GLN A 405 41.27 1.97 -14.24
CA GLN A 405 41.22 3.20 -13.43
C GLN A 405 40.84 4.46 -14.22
N VAL A 406 41.14 4.50 -15.53
CA VAL A 406 40.95 5.70 -16.39
C VAL A 406 39.47 5.99 -16.70
N ALA A 407 38.56 5.05 -16.40
CA ALA A 407 37.14 5.13 -16.76
C ALA A 407 36.18 5.03 -15.56
N LEU A 408 36.66 5.15 -14.32
CA LEU A 408 35.79 5.13 -13.14
C LEU A 408 35.22 6.53 -12.88
N PRO A 409 33.90 6.72 -12.90
CA PRO A 409 33.31 7.89 -12.27
C PRO A 409 33.57 7.82 -10.76
N ASP A 410 33.72 8.98 -10.11
CA ASP A 410 33.91 9.07 -8.64
C ASP A 410 32.83 8.25 -7.92
N ALA A 411 33.22 7.29 -7.08
CA ALA A 411 32.29 6.43 -6.34
C ALA A 411 31.33 7.25 -5.45
N LYS A 412 31.79 8.41 -4.95
CA LYS A 412 30.93 9.35 -4.21
C LYS A 412 29.90 10.02 -5.11
N ALA A 413 30.09 10.09 -6.42
CA ALA A 413 29.12 10.65 -7.35
C ALA A 413 27.91 9.73 -7.58
N PHE A 414 28.10 8.40 -7.57
CA PHE A 414 26.97 7.46 -7.67
C PHE A 414 26.08 7.53 -6.43
N GLU A 415 26.68 7.45 -5.24
CA GLU A 415 25.99 7.56 -3.96
C GLU A 415 25.29 8.93 -3.81
N LYS A 416 25.96 10.02 -4.22
CA LYS A 416 25.40 11.39 -4.21
C LYS A 416 24.32 11.62 -5.28
N SER A 417 24.34 10.87 -6.38
CA SER A 417 23.28 10.88 -7.40
C SER A 417 22.03 10.11 -6.95
N LEU A 418 22.19 9.15 -6.04
CA LEU A 418 21.10 8.42 -5.38
C LEU A 418 20.51 9.19 -4.19
N SER A 419 21.31 10.04 -3.52
CA SER A 419 20.91 10.75 -2.30
C SER A 419 20.42 12.18 -2.51
N LYS A 420 20.75 12.82 -3.64
CA LYS A 420 20.13 14.09 -4.04
C LYS A 420 18.94 13.77 -4.94
N ASN A 421 17.81 14.42 -4.66
CA ASN A 421 16.56 14.37 -5.43
C ASN A 421 15.53 13.36 -4.92
N ILE A 422 15.01 13.67 -3.73
CA ILE A 422 13.60 13.44 -3.39
C ILE A 422 12.82 14.53 -4.15
N LYS A 423 11.95 14.11 -5.06
CA LYS A 423 10.75 14.85 -5.44
C LYS A 423 9.62 13.87 -5.68
#